data_AF-A0A9D9H146-F1
#
_entry.id   AF-A0A9D9H146-F1
#
_cell.length_a   1.000
_cell.length_b   1.000
_cell.length_c   1.000
_cell.angle_alpha   90.00
_cell.angle_beta   90.00
_cell.angle_gamma   90.00
#
_symmetry.space_group_name_H-M   'P 1'
#
loop_
_entity.id
_entity.type
_entity.pdbx_description
1 polymer ?
#
loop_
_entity_poly.entity_id
_entity_poly.type
_entity_poly.pdbx_seq_one_letter_code
_entity_poly.pdbx_strand_id
1 'polypeptide(L)'
;MLDFLFCIINEIRSYFVPEQVVYEVTGECKKCGKCCNYMYSVDTYTEKEFKIMQFLFPAYRRFYITGKDEEGNFIFACKLVTPEGLCSDYKHRPRMCRNYPAKRVAYKAKLHDGCGYKVNIKTFEDYLK
;
A
#
# COMPACT_ATOMS: atom_id res chain seq x y z
N MET A 1 -33.26 -4.80 -26.36
CA MET A 1 -33.36 -5.58 -25.10
C MET A 1 -32.00 -5.75 -24.44
N LEU A 2 -30.97 -6.22 -25.17
CA LEU A 2 -29.61 -6.35 -24.63
C LEU A 2 -29.01 -5.00 -24.20
N ASP A 3 -29.18 -3.95 -25.03
CA ASP A 3 -28.61 -2.62 -24.75
C ASP A 3 -29.20 -1.96 -23.51
N PHE A 4 -30.51 -2.12 -23.28
CA PHE A 4 -31.18 -1.62 -22.08
C PHE A 4 -30.66 -2.29 -20.80
N LEU A 5 -30.43 -3.61 -20.86
CA LEU A 5 -29.83 -4.35 -19.76
C LEU A 5 -28.38 -3.90 -19.52
N PHE A 6 -27.60 -3.65 -20.58
CA PHE A 6 -26.25 -3.10 -20.47
C PHE A 6 -26.23 -1.71 -19.84
N CYS A 7 -27.17 -0.83 -20.20
CA CYS A 7 -27.29 0.49 -19.57
C CYS A 7 -27.57 0.37 -18.07
N ILE A 8 -28.50 -0.48 -17.65
CA ILE A 8 -28.80 -0.69 -16.22
C ILE A 8 -27.60 -1.28 -15.48
N ILE A 9 -26.90 -2.27 -16.07
CA ILE A 9 -25.70 -2.86 -15.48
C ILE A 9 -24.60 -1.81 -15.32
N ASN A 10 -24.37 -0.97 -16.34
CA ASN A 10 -23.35 0.07 -16.29
C ASN A 10 -23.71 1.16 -15.28
N GLU A 11 -24.99 1.53 -15.17
CA GLU A 11 -25.49 2.47 -14.18
C GLU A 11 -25.28 1.93 -12.76
N ILE A 12 -25.63 0.67 -12.48
CA ILE A 12 -25.34 0.06 -11.18
C ILE A 12 -23.83 0.04 -10.91
N ARG A 13 -23.01 -0.31 -11.91
CA ARG A 13 -21.55 -0.33 -11.75
C ARG A 13 -20.96 1.06 -11.50
N SER A 14 -21.57 2.13 -12.00
CA SER A 14 -21.09 3.51 -11.82
C SER A 14 -21.06 3.90 -10.33
N TYR A 15 -22.05 3.46 -9.54
CA TYR A 15 -22.11 3.69 -8.09
C TYR A 15 -21.03 2.95 -7.29
N PHE A 16 -20.44 1.90 -7.87
CA PHE A 16 -19.43 1.07 -7.22
C PHE A 16 -18.07 1.14 -7.90
N VAL A 17 -17.77 2.16 -8.69
CA VAL A 17 -16.41 2.34 -9.24
C VAL A 17 -15.53 2.85 -8.10
N PRO A 18 -14.65 2.01 -7.50
CA PRO A 18 -13.67 2.53 -6.57
C PRO A 18 -12.75 3.49 -7.33
N GLU A 19 -12.54 4.68 -6.78
CA GLU A 19 -11.59 5.64 -7.34
C GLU A 19 -10.18 5.06 -7.28
N GLN A 20 -9.74 4.43 -8.38
CA GLN A 20 -8.38 3.90 -8.48
C GLN A 20 -7.46 5.02 -8.95
N VAL A 21 -6.60 5.50 -8.06
CA VAL A 21 -5.59 6.48 -8.43
C VAL A 21 -4.35 5.76 -8.95
N VAL A 22 -4.01 6.04 -10.21
CA VAL A 22 -2.77 5.57 -10.83
C VAL A 22 -1.73 6.68 -10.71
N TYR A 23 -0.66 6.39 -9.99
CA TYR A 23 0.45 7.30 -9.79
C TYR A 23 1.59 7.00 -10.75
N GLU A 24 2.17 8.06 -11.30
CA GLU A 24 3.51 7.99 -11.83
C GLU A 24 4.49 8.10 -10.65
N VAL A 25 5.32 7.08 -10.48
CA VAL A 25 6.35 7.04 -9.44
C VAL A 25 7.69 7.27 -10.09
N THR A 26 8.40 8.29 -9.63
CA THR A 26 9.78 8.61 -10.04
C THR A 26 10.73 8.55 -8.84
N GLY A 27 12.05 8.66 -9.11
CA GLY A 27 13.08 8.56 -8.08
C GLY A 27 13.46 7.12 -7.72
N GLU A 28 14.18 6.96 -6.62
CA GLU A 28 14.76 5.67 -6.23
C GLU A 28 14.81 5.45 -4.72
N CYS A 29 14.96 4.18 -4.31
CA CYS A 29 15.08 3.84 -2.91
C CYS A 29 16.42 4.28 -2.33
N LYS A 30 16.39 5.20 -1.36
CA LYS A 30 17.55 5.64 -0.57
C LYS A 30 17.99 4.66 0.52
N LYS A 31 17.38 3.47 0.59
CA LYS A 31 17.68 2.44 1.60
C LYS A 31 17.58 2.94 3.06
N CYS A 32 16.70 3.91 3.33
CA CYS A 32 16.56 4.55 4.64
C CYS A 32 15.81 3.72 5.70
N GLY A 33 15.30 2.53 5.36
CA GLY A 33 14.56 1.66 6.28
C GLY A 33 13.20 2.15 6.76
N LYS A 34 12.79 3.41 6.51
CA LYS A 34 11.52 3.96 7.03
C LYS A 34 10.30 3.15 6.63
N CYS A 35 10.19 2.77 5.35
CA CYS A 35 9.07 1.94 4.88
C CYS A 35 9.07 0.51 5.42
N CYS A 36 10.19 0.01 5.96
CA CYS A 36 10.27 -1.29 6.61
C CYS A 36 9.96 -1.22 8.12
N ASN A 37 10.16 -0.05 8.73
CA ASN A 37 9.92 0.21 10.14
C ASN A 37 8.52 0.81 10.43
N TYR A 38 7.92 1.44 9.41
CA TYR A 38 6.64 2.15 9.54
C TYR A 38 5.75 1.85 8.32
N MET A 39 5.10 0.70 8.36
CA MET A 39 4.11 0.24 7.37
C MET A 39 2.70 0.48 7.92
N TYR A 40 1.99 1.43 7.35
CA TYR A 40 0.61 1.75 7.73
C TYR A 40 -0.35 0.75 7.09
N SER A 41 -1.23 0.17 7.90
CA SER A 41 -2.40 -0.55 7.37
C SER A 41 -3.44 0.44 6.89
N VAL A 42 -4.14 0.06 5.82
CA VAL A 42 -5.29 0.82 5.30
C VAL A 42 -6.56 0.43 6.06
N ASP A 43 -6.67 -0.84 6.47
CA ASP A 43 -7.84 -1.31 7.20
C ASP A 43 -7.54 -1.46 8.69
N THR A 44 -8.59 -1.33 9.49
CA THR A 44 -8.55 -1.66 10.91
C THR A 44 -8.61 -3.17 11.08
N TYR A 45 -7.56 -3.73 11.66
CA TYR A 45 -7.50 -5.14 12.07
C TYR A 45 -7.45 -5.21 13.59
N THR A 46 -7.90 -6.33 14.16
CA THR A 46 -7.60 -6.71 15.53
C THR A 46 -6.30 -7.52 15.59
N GLU A 47 -5.66 -7.56 16.75
CA GLU A 47 -4.46 -8.41 16.94
C GLU A 47 -4.77 -9.90 16.69
N LYS A 48 -6.01 -10.33 16.96
CA LYS A 48 -6.46 -11.71 16.72
C LYS A 48 -6.50 -12.01 15.22
N GLU A 49 -7.10 -11.13 14.42
CA GLU A 49 -7.13 -11.27 12.96
C GLU A 49 -5.72 -11.24 12.36
N PHE A 50 -4.85 -10.36 12.88
CA PHE A 50 -3.45 -10.34 12.46
C PHE A 50 -2.74 -11.67 12.77
N LYS A 51 -2.95 -12.26 13.96
CA LYS A 51 -2.43 -13.60 14.30
C LYS A 51 -2.96 -14.69 13.39
N ILE A 52 -4.26 -14.67 13.06
CA ILE A 52 -4.86 -15.59 12.09
C ILE A 52 -4.21 -15.42 10.71
N MET A 53 -4.00 -14.18 10.26
CA MET A 53 -3.31 -13.90 9.00
C MET A 53 -1.86 -14.42 9.00
N GLN A 54 -1.12 -14.27 10.11
CA GLN A 54 0.23 -14.83 10.26
C GLN A 54 0.24 -16.36 10.27
N PHE A 55 -0.84 -16.99 10.74
CA PHE A 55 -1.01 -18.43 10.68
C PHE A 55 -1.25 -18.90 9.24
N LEU A 56 -2.22 -18.30 8.54
CA LEU A 56 -2.60 -18.63 7.16
C LEU A 56 -1.52 -18.27 6.13
N PHE A 57 -0.82 -17.15 6.35
CA PHE A 57 0.18 -16.61 5.44
C PHE A 57 1.52 -16.42 6.17
N PRO A 58 2.41 -17.44 6.18
CA PRO A 58 3.66 -17.40 6.93
C PRO A 58 4.56 -16.20 6.61
N ALA A 59 4.47 -15.65 5.40
CA ALA A 59 5.19 -14.45 5.01
C ALA A 59 4.94 -13.25 5.96
N TYR A 60 3.76 -13.16 6.58
CA TYR A 60 3.38 -12.08 7.51
C TYR A 60 3.97 -12.23 8.91
N ARG A 61 4.55 -13.41 9.26
CA ARG A 61 5.21 -13.63 10.57
C ARG A 61 6.44 -12.75 10.79
N ARG A 62 7.00 -12.21 9.70
CA ARG A 62 8.09 -11.23 9.75
C ARG A 62 7.64 -9.84 10.21
N PHE A 63 6.34 -9.57 10.24
CA PHE A 63 5.81 -8.29 10.70
C PHE A 63 5.37 -8.35 12.16
N TYR A 64 5.46 -7.21 12.83
CA TYR A 64 4.94 -7.00 14.18
C TYR A 64 4.35 -5.59 14.29
N ILE A 65 3.41 -5.42 15.21
CA ILE A 65 2.73 -4.15 15.44
C ILE A 65 3.64 -3.28 16.31
N THR A 66 3.91 -2.05 15.87
CA THR A 66 4.67 -1.04 16.63
C THR A 66 3.77 -0.02 17.31
N GLY A 67 2.54 0.14 16.84
CA GLY A 67 1.58 1.08 17.40
C GLY A 67 0.33 1.20 16.54
N LYS A 68 -0.42 2.27 16.77
CA LYS A 68 -1.57 2.67 15.96
C LYS A 68 -1.41 4.12 15.52
N ASP A 69 -2.00 4.47 14.38
CA ASP A 69 -2.11 5.86 13.94
C ASP A 69 -3.31 6.56 14.60
N GLU A 70 -3.56 7.82 14.21
CA GLU A 70 -4.64 8.67 14.73
C GLU A 70 -6.04 8.12 14.44
N GLU A 71 -6.17 7.29 13.40
CA GLU A 71 -7.42 6.64 12.99
C GLU A 71 -7.59 5.25 13.62
N GLY A 72 -6.58 4.79 14.38
CA GLY A 72 -6.57 3.49 15.05
C GLY A 72 -6.08 2.33 14.18
N ASN A 73 -5.58 2.58 12.97
CA ASN A 73 -4.99 1.57 12.10
C ASN A 73 -3.63 1.13 12.65
N PHE A 74 -3.28 -0.15 12.47
CA PHE A 74 -1.98 -0.63 12.92
C PHE A 74 -0.83 -0.09 12.08
N ILE A 75 0.23 0.26 12.79
CA ILE A 75 1.55 0.51 12.21
C ILE A 75 2.39 -0.75 12.43
N PHE A 76 2.95 -1.28 11.35
CA PHE A 76 3.78 -2.48 11.36
C PHE A 76 5.25 -2.16 11.11
N ALA A 77 6.12 -2.98 11.68
CA ALA A 77 7.54 -3.05 11.35
C ALA A 77 7.94 -4.48 10.97
N CYS A 78 9.06 -4.61 10.25
CA CYS A 78 9.61 -5.88 9.82
C CYS A 78 10.79 -6.30 10.71
N LYS A 79 10.75 -7.53 11.24
CA LYS A 79 11.83 -8.14 12.04
C LYS A 79 13.15 -8.33 11.28
N LEU A 80 13.11 -8.23 9.95
CA LEU A 80 14.25 -8.47 9.06
C LEU A 80 14.89 -7.16 8.58
N VAL A 81 14.54 -6.03 9.18
CA VAL A 81 15.25 -4.76 8.96
C VAL A 81 16.52 -4.74 9.82
N THR A 82 17.65 -4.38 9.22
CA THR A 82 18.92 -4.21 9.93
C THR A 82 18.99 -2.81 10.54
N PRO A 83 19.89 -2.56 11.51
CA PRO A 83 20.10 -1.22 12.08
C PRO A 83 20.43 -0.16 11.04
N GLU A 84 21.04 -0.55 9.92
CA GLU A 84 21.40 0.33 8.80
C GLU A 84 20.20 0.63 7.88
N GLY A 85 19.01 0.09 8.16
CA GLY A 85 17.80 0.28 7.36
C GLY A 85 17.69 -0.64 6.13
N LEU A 86 18.52 -1.68 6.05
CA LEU A 86 18.51 -2.67 4.97
C LEU A 86 17.65 -3.87 5.33
N CYS A 87 17.27 -4.67 4.32
CA CYS A 87 16.58 -5.93 4.57
C CYS A 87 17.61 -7.08 4.58
N SER A 88 17.69 -7.83 5.68
CA SER A 88 18.57 -8.98 5.81
C SER A 88 18.17 -10.14 4.88
N ASP A 89 16.91 -10.17 4.45
CA ASP A 89 16.34 -11.17 3.52
C ASP A 89 15.75 -10.48 2.28
N TYR A 90 16.60 -9.85 1.47
CA TYR A 90 16.16 -9.07 0.32
C TYR A 90 15.50 -9.92 -0.78
N LYS A 91 15.94 -11.18 -0.94
CA LYS A 91 15.50 -12.10 -1.99
C LYS A 91 14.07 -12.62 -1.76
N HIS A 92 13.69 -12.92 -0.52
CA HIS A 92 12.37 -13.48 -0.20
C HIS A 92 11.39 -12.43 0.34
N ARG A 93 11.56 -11.17 -0.09
CA ARG A 93 10.64 -10.08 0.28
C ARG A 93 9.20 -10.35 -0.21
N PRO A 94 8.18 -10.09 0.63
CA PRO A 94 6.79 -10.12 0.20
C PRO A 94 6.54 -9.18 -0.98
N ARG A 95 5.50 -9.47 -1.77
CA ARG A 95 5.18 -8.71 -2.99
C ARG A 95 5.02 -7.21 -2.72
N MET A 96 4.37 -6.84 -1.61
CA MET A 96 4.21 -5.45 -1.21
C MET A 96 5.55 -4.73 -0.99
N CYS A 97 6.53 -5.40 -0.38
CA CYS A 97 7.86 -4.84 -0.15
C CYS A 97 8.70 -4.72 -1.45
N ARG A 98 8.50 -5.64 -2.40
CA ARG A 98 9.17 -5.60 -3.72
C ARG A 98 8.60 -4.51 -4.62
N ASN A 99 7.29 -4.30 -4.53
CA ASN A 99 6.57 -3.37 -5.39
C ASN A 99 6.44 -1.97 -4.78
N TYR A 100 7.11 -1.69 -3.65
CA TYR A 100 7.00 -0.40 -3.00
C TYR A 100 7.82 0.68 -3.74
N PRO A 101 7.25 1.88 -3.97
CA PRO A 101 5.87 2.26 -3.69
C PRO A 101 4.90 1.75 -4.77
N ALA A 102 3.70 1.37 -4.36
CA ALA A 102 2.70 0.82 -5.29
C ALA A 102 2.22 1.90 -6.27
N LYS A 103 2.26 1.60 -7.58
CA LYS A 103 1.81 2.52 -8.64
C LYS A 103 0.28 2.69 -8.71
N ARG A 104 -0.47 1.68 -8.27
CA ARG A 104 -1.93 1.69 -8.23
C ARG A 104 -2.36 1.46 -6.80
N VAL A 105 -3.11 2.39 -6.26
CA VAL A 105 -3.64 2.32 -4.90
C VAL A 105 -5.09 2.77 -4.90
N ALA A 106 -5.87 2.22 -3.98
CA ALA A 106 -7.29 2.57 -3.83
C ALA A 106 -7.50 3.94 -3.18
N TYR A 107 -6.47 4.48 -2.52
CA TYR A 107 -6.54 5.75 -1.79
C TYR A 107 -5.27 6.55 -1.98
N LYS A 108 -5.34 7.85 -1.69
CA LYS A 108 -4.20 8.76 -1.84
C LYS A 108 -3.06 8.37 -0.91
N ALA A 109 -1.99 7.81 -1.49
CA ALA A 109 -0.83 7.37 -0.72
C ALA A 109 0.10 8.55 -0.40
N LYS A 110 0.56 8.62 0.85
CA LYS A 110 1.61 9.54 1.30
C LYS A 110 2.92 8.80 1.50
N LEU A 111 4.01 9.33 0.95
CA LEU A 111 5.35 8.82 1.22
C LEU A 111 5.90 9.38 2.52
N HIS A 112 6.80 8.63 3.15
CA HIS A 112 7.58 9.08 4.30
C HIS A 112 8.41 10.33 4.00
N ASP A 113 8.59 11.19 5.00
CA ASP A 113 9.44 12.37 4.86
C ASP A 113 10.89 11.98 4.51
N GLY A 114 11.44 12.66 3.51
CA GLY A 114 12.78 12.38 2.98
C GLY A 114 12.89 11.09 2.14
N CYS A 115 11.76 10.47 1.75
CA CYS A 115 11.77 9.36 0.80
C CYS A 115 12.47 9.76 -0.51
N GLY A 116 13.20 8.84 -1.12
CA GLY A 116 13.84 9.07 -2.42
C GLY A 116 12.89 8.91 -3.60
N TYR A 117 11.74 8.28 -3.39
CA TYR A 117 10.67 8.23 -4.37
C TYR A 117 9.84 9.52 -4.35
N LYS A 118 9.26 9.85 -5.50
CA LYS A 118 8.26 10.91 -5.65
C LYS A 118 7.02 10.34 -6.33
N VAL A 119 5.86 10.77 -5.85
CA VAL A 119 4.55 10.41 -6.40
C VAL A 119 4.04 11.61 -7.17
N ASN A 120 3.99 11.50 -8.49
CA ASN A 120 3.42 12.52 -9.37
C ASN A 120 1.92 12.21 -9.54
N ILE A 121 1.09 13.09 -9.02
CA ILE A 121 -0.36 13.02 -9.15
C ILE A 121 -0.74 13.79 -10.40
N LYS A 122 -1.29 13.11 -11.40
CA LYS A 122 -1.84 13.79 -12.58
C LYS A 122 -3.10 14.54 -12.20
N THR A 123 -3.16 15.83 -12.52
CA THR A 123 -4.40 16.60 -12.42
C THR A 123 -5.22 16.43 -13.70
N PHE A 124 -6.47 16.91 -13.70
CA PHE A 124 -7.28 16.92 -14.92
C PHE A 124 -6.59 17.67 -16.06
N GLU A 125 -5.88 18.78 -15.78
CA GLU A 125 -5.18 19.55 -16.81
C GLU A 125 -4.06 18.74 -17.50
N ASP A 126 -3.45 17.78 -16.81
CA ASP A 126 -2.40 16.93 -17.40
C ASP A 126 -2.92 15.98 -18.48
N TYR A 127 -4.23 15.72 -18.53
CA TYR A 127 -4.87 14.88 -19.55
C TYR A 127 -5.35 15.65 -20.78
N LEU A 128 -5.36 16.99 -20.71
CA LEU A 128 -5.80 17.84 -21.82
C LEU A 128 -4.65 18.19 -22.80
N LYS A 129 -3.41 17.79 -22.48
CA LYS A 129 -2.21 18.00 -23.29
C LYS A 129 -1.84 16.71 -24.04
#